data_AF-A0A126RFS7-F1
#
_entry.id   AF-A0A126RFS7-F1
#
_cell.length_a   1.000
_cell.length_b   1.000
_cell.length_c   1.000
_cell.angle_alpha   90.00
_cell.angle_beta   90.00
_cell.angle_gamma   90.00
#
_symmetry.space_group_name_H-M   'P 1'
#
loop_
_entity.id
_entity.type
_entity.pdbx_description
1 polymer ?
#
loop_
_entity_poly.entity_id
_entity_poly.type
_entity_poly.pdbx_seq_one_letter_code
_entity_poly.pdbx_strand_id
1 'polypeptide(L)'
;MTIPFDDFADDCTWDLTIGSDLQVKATERPDSLVLARFFAGYDQAFLLPDEREELNGFKTCLALNPECRRRFGRFHRELVLIIENGQSHLLGGANFLATKMTDVPEGHPEVAVALNYLFVEEAARGQGLSRRLLSAVAILANRSVGLPDEASWPAIFIEQNDPLAMSLENYAADTAHSGIDQVDRMALWARLGATLIDFPYVQPALSVQQEPDESLAYAAVSFPLWAIDAGYFRGHLESFFGISVLKGGNPAFDPAAAPQLALLAKMAEQGATVPLIAMESALERLRGMRQPPRGIPIREFARKS
;
A
#
# COMPACT_ATOMS: atom_id res chain seq x y z
N MET A 1 -4.32 9.13 -24.77
CA MET A 1 -4.86 10.49 -24.52
C MET A 1 -4.03 11.08 -23.41
N THR A 2 -3.23 12.11 -23.69
CA THR A 2 -2.31 12.70 -22.71
C THR A 2 -3.12 13.59 -21.77
N ILE A 3 -3.27 13.18 -20.51
CA ILE A 3 -3.97 13.96 -19.49
C ILE A 3 -3.19 15.28 -19.28
N PRO A 4 -3.84 16.46 -19.26
CA PRO A 4 -3.16 17.73 -19.01
C PRO A 4 -2.34 17.67 -17.71
N PHE A 5 -1.10 18.14 -17.78
CA PHE A 5 -0.09 17.85 -16.76
C PHE A 5 -0.28 18.59 -15.43
N ASP A 6 -1.14 19.62 -15.36
CA ASP A 6 -1.26 20.50 -14.18
C ASP A 6 -2.67 20.57 -13.55
N ASP A 7 -3.69 20.02 -14.22
CA ASP A 7 -5.07 19.98 -13.72
C ASP A 7 -5.49 18.56 -13.30
N PHE A 8 -6.57 18.46 -12.52
CA PHE A 8 -7.23 17.19 -12.26
C PHE A 8 -7.82 16.61 -13.55
N ALA A 9 -7.65 15.30 -13.76
CA ALA A 9 -8.38 14.57 -14.78
C ALA A 9 -9.86 14.41 -14.40
N ASP A 10 -10.70 14.20 -15.41
CA ASP A 10 -12.06 13.73 -15.22
C ASP A 10 -12.05 12.29 -14.70
N ASP A 11 -12.97 11.93 -13.79
CA ASP A 11 -13.05 10.60 -13.18
C ASP A 11 -13.11 9.47 -14.22
N CYS A 12 -13.85 9.68 -15.32
CA CYS A 12 -14.00 8.69 -16.39
C CYS A 12 -12.67 8.33 -17.09
N THR A 13 -11.64 9.14 -16.93
CA THR A 13 -10.28 8.85 -17.42
C THR A 13 -9.72 7.56 -16.81
N TRP A 14 -10.21 7.20 -15.63
CA TRP A 14 -9.70 6.11 -14.82
C TRP A 14 -10.61 4.88 -14.83
N ASP A 15 -11.65 4.86 -15.66
CA ASP A 15 -12.56 3.73 -15.74
C ASP A 15 -11.89 2.52 -16.42
N LEU A 16 -12.12 1.33 -15.86
CA LEU A 16 -11.72 0.05 -16.43
C LEU A 16 -12.87 -0.95 -16.36
N THR A 17 -12.91 -1.87 -17.32
CA THR A 17 -13.72 -3.09 -17.20
C THR A 17 -12.79 -4.28 -16.99
N ILE A 18 -13.04 -5.07 -15.94
CA ILE A 18 -12.24 -6.27 -15.61
C ILE A 18 -13.11 -7.52 -15.74
N GLY A 19 -12.85 -8.32 -16.78
CA GLY A 19 -13.70 -9.46 -17.10
C GLY A 19 -15.02 -9.02 -17.75
N SER A 20 -16.09 -9.79 -17.56
CA SER A 20 -17.37 -9.56 -18.24
C SER A 20 -18.31 -8.58 -17.55
N ASP A 21 -18.21 -8.42 -16.24
CA ASP A 21 -19.26 -7.81 -15.41
C ASP A 21 -18.74 -6.88 -14.30
N LEU A 22 -17.42 -6.75 -14.13
CA LEU A 22 -16.84 -5.87 -13.12
C LEU A 22 -16.40 -4.55 -13.74
N GLN A 23 -16.87 -3.45 -13.15
CA GLN A 23 -16.50 -2.10 -13.49
C GLN A 23 -15.62 -1.54 -12.38
N VAL A 24 -14.47 -1.00 -12.74
CA VAL A 24 -13.61 -0.23 -11.84
C VAL A 24 -13.77 1.23 -12.19
N LYS A 25 -14.03 2.05 -11.17
CA LYS A 25 -14.07 3.51 -11.27
C LYS A 25 -13.03 4.07 -10.32
N ALA A 26 -12.35 5.11 -10.74
CA ALA A 26 -11.30 5.71 -9.92
C ALA A 26 -11.30 7.24 -10.05
N THR A 27 -10.65 7.90 -9.10
CA THR A 27 -10.58 9.35 -9.03
C THR A 27 -9.28 9.80 -8.38
N GLU A 28 -8.77 10.93 -8.86
CA GLU A 28 -7.72 11.71 -8.18
C GLU A 28 -8.29 12.93 -7.44
N ARG A 29 -9.63 13.11 -7.46
CA ARG A 29 -10.30 14.32 -7.01
C ARG A 29 -10.86 14.18 -5.59
N PRO A 30 -10.66 15.19 -4.73
CA PRO A 30 -11.19 15.16 -3.35
C PRO A 30 -12.71 15.38 -3.26
N ASP A 31 -13.35 15.86 -4.31
CA ASP A 31 -14.80 16.15 -4.37
C ASP A 31 -15.61 15.07 -5.11
N SER A 32 -14.97 14.01 -5.60
CA SER A 32 -15.62 12.97 -6.39
C SER A 32 -16.58 12.11 -5.58
N LEU A 33 -17.69 11.71 -6.23
CA LEU A 33 -18.60 10.69 -5.69
C LEU A 33 -17.93 9.31 -5.59
N VAL A 34 -16.90 9.02 -6.39
CA VAL A 34 -16.12 7.78 -6.28
C VAL A 34 -15.44 7.70 -4.91
N LEU A 35 -14.85 8.80 -4.44
CA LEU A 35 -14.26 8.88 -3.11
C LEU A 35 -15.31 8.65 -2.01
N ALA A 36 -16.48 9.28 -2.12
CA ALA A 36 -17.55 9.10 -1.15
C ALA A 36 -18.02 7.63 -1.07
N ARG A 37 -18.11 6.95 -2.22
CA ARG A 37 -18.49 5.53 -2.29
C ARG A 37 -17.39 4.61 -1.77
N PHE A 38 -16.13 4.89 -2.09
CA PHE A 38 -14.98 4.19 -1.49
C PHE A 38 -15.01 4.30 0.03
N PHE A 39 -15.19 5.51 0.56
CA PHE A 39 -15.17 5.75 2.00
C PHE A 39 -16.30 5.02 2.73
N ALA A 40 -17.48 4.91 2.11
CA ALA A 40 -18.60 4.17 2.68
C ALA A 40 -18.29 2.67 2.90
N GLY A 41 -17.56 2.03 1.99
CA GLY A 41 -17.10 0.64 2.17
C GLY A 41 -15.89 0.54 3.09
N TYR A 42 -14.95 1.48 2.96
CA TYR A 42 -13.75 1.58 3.79
C TYR A 42 -14.09 1.67 5.29
N ASP A 43 -15.02 2.56 5.66
CA ASP A 43 -15.44 2.81 7.04
C ASP A 43 -16.03 1.55 7.72
N GLN A 44 -16.60 0.64 6.94
CA GLN A 44 -17.09 -0.66 7.43
C GLN A 44 -15.98 -1.71 7.52
N ALA A 45 -14.98 -1.63 6.64
CA ALA A 45 -13.89 -2.60 6.56
C ALA A 45 -12.84 -2.42 7.67
N PHE A 46 -12.58 -1.17 8.10
CA PHE A 46 -11.54 -0.84 9.07
C PHE A 46 -12.15 -0.22 10.34
N LEU A 47 -11.84 -0.77 11.51
CA LEU A 47 -12.39 -0.31 12.80
C LEU A 47 -11.37 0.26 13.77
N LEU A 48 -10.12 -0.21 13.77
CA LEU A 48 -9.16 0.20 14.76
C LEU A 48 -8.80 1.68 14.53
N PRO A 49 -8.97 2.57 15.53
CA PRO A 49 -8.78 4.00 15.34
C PRO A 49 -7.40 4.36 14.80
N ASP A 50 -6.36 3.64 15.23
CA ASP A 50 -4.98 3.88 14.81
C ASP A 50 -4.70 3.44 13.37
N GLU A 51 -5.57 2.60 12.79
CA GLU A 51 -5.46 2.07 11.42
C GLU A 51 -6.34 2.82 10.41
N ARG A 52 -7.09 3.82 10.89
CA ARG A 52 -8.09 4.53 10.11
C ARG A 52 -7.63 5.91 9.68
N GLU A 53 -7.87 6.21 8.42
CA GLU A 53 -7.86 7.56 7.89
C GLU A 53 -9.30 8.08 7.82
N GLU A 54 -9.48 9.33 8.22
CA GLU A 54 -10.79 9.97 8.14
C GLU A 54 -11.05 10.43 6.71
N LEU A 55 -12.33 10.59 6.32
CA LEU A 55 -12.67 11.07 4.97
C LEU A 55 -11.94 12.37 4.63
N ASN A 56 -11.79 13.26 5.62
CA ASN A 56 -11.07 14.50 5.42
C ASN A 56 -9.58 14.29 5.12
N GLY A 57 -8.94 13.27 5.71
CA GLY A 57 -7.56 12.94 5.40
C GLY A 57 -7.39 12.42 3.98
N PHE A 58 -8.28 11.54 3.50
CA PHE A 58 -8.29 11.15 2.08
C PHE A 58 -8.45 12.37 1.15
N LYS A 59 -9.36 13.29 1.48
CA LYS A 59 -9.53 14.54 0.73
C LYS A 59 -8.26 15.38 0.74
N THR A 60 -7.60 15.51 1.88
CA THR A 60 -6.33 16.24 1.98
C THR A 60 -5.27 15.59 1.08
N CYS A 61 -5.09 14.27 1.13
CA CYS A 61 -4.11 13.58 0.29
C CYS A 61 -4.40 13.78 -1.21
N LEU A 62 -5.65 13.57 -1.65
CA LEU A 62 -6.02 13.74 -3.06
C LEU A 62 -5.88 15.20 -3.54
N ALA A 63 -6.17 16.18 -2.66
CA ALA A 63 -6.01 17.59 -2.97
C ALA A 63 -4.54 17.99 -3.22
N LEU A 64 -3.56 17.19 -2.75
CA LEU A 64 -2.13 17.43 -2.99
C LEU A 64 -1.67 16.99 -4.37
N ASN A 65 -2.48 16.25 -5.14
CA ASN A 65 -2.09 15.74 -6.46
C ASN A 65 -1.52 16.83 -7.40
N PRO A 66 -2.10 18.04 -7.52
CA PRO A 66 -1.51 19.10 -8.35
C PRO A 66 -0.14 19.59 -7.84
N GLU A 67 0.01 19.80 -6.53
CA GLU A 67 1.25 20.34 -5.94
C GLU A 67 2.38 19.31 -5.88
N CYS A 68 2.04 18.08 -5.47
CA CYS A 68 3.02 17.01 -5.25
C CYS A 68 3.35 16.22 -6.51
N ARG A 69 2.72 16.51 -7.66
CA ARG A 69 2.85 15.74 -8.91
C ARG A 69 4.30 15.52 -9.36
N ARG A 70 5.20 16.46 -9.07
CA ARG A 70 6.62 16.44 -9.46
C ARG A 70 7.59 16.47 -8.27
N ARG A 71 7.10 16.17 -7.07
CA ARG A 71 7.90 16.25 -5.84
C ARG A 71 9.09 15.29 -5.91
N PHE A 72 10.17 15.64 -5.21
CA PHE A 72 11.37 14.79 -5.13
C PHE A 72 11.99 14.39 -6.48
N GLY A 73 11.70 15.14 -7.56
CA GLY A 73 12.17 14.83 -8.92
C GLY A 73 11.45 13.66 -9.60
N ARG A 74 10.37 13.13 -9.01
CA ARG A 74 9.61 11.98 -9.54
C ARG A 74 8.20 12.42 -9.94
N PHE A 75 7.51 11.58 -10.70
CA PHE A 75 6.11 11.84 -11.06
C PHE A 75 5.17 11.02 -10.18
N HIS A 76 4.16 11.65 -9.60
CA HIS A 76 3.27 11.03 -8.62
C HIS A 76 1.79 11.14 -9.00
N ARG A 77 1.01 10.15 -8.57
CA ARG A 77 -0.45 10.22 -8.53
C ARG A 77 -1.02 9.43 -7.36
N GLU A 78 -1.75 10.10 -6.48
CA GLU A 78 -2.63 9.45 -5.50
C GLU A 78 -4.00 9.20 -6.15
N LEU A 79 -4.49 7.96 -6.06
CA LEU A 79 -5.80 7.57 -6.57
C LEU A 79 -6.61 6.84 -5.51
N VAL A 80 -7.93 6.97 -5.65
CA VAL A 80 -8.90 6.10 -5.01
C VAL A 80 -9.67 5.36 -6.10
N LEU A 81 -9.90 4.06 -5.92
CA LEU A 81 -10.73 3.25 -6.80
C LEU A 81 -11.77 2.44 -6.03
N ILE A 82 -12.86 2.14 -6.72
CA ILE A 82 -13.88 1.18 -6.31
C ILE A 82 -14.08 0.15 -7.43
N ILE A 83 -14.47 -1.06 -7.05
CA ILE A 83 -14.91 -2.10 -7.98
C ILE A 83 -16.38 -2.43 -7.72
N GLU A 84 -17.16 -2.46 -8.79
CA GLU A 84 -18.61 -2.66 -8.78
C GLU A 84 -19.02 -3.76 -9.75
N ASN A 85 -20.15 -4.41 -9.51
CA ASN A 85 -20.79 -5.27 -10.52
C ASN A 85 -21.61 -4.45 -11.53
N GLY A 86 -22.18 -5.13 -12.54
CA GLY A 86 -23.07 -4.51 -13.53
C GLY A 86 -24.35 -3.85 -12.98
N GLN A 87 -24.70 -4.10 -11.71
CA GLN A 87 -25.80 -3.44 -11.00
C GLN A 87 -25.34 -2.26 -10.14
N SER A 88 -24.07 -1.84 -10.27
CA SER A 88 -23.45 -0.79 -9.46
C SER A 88 -23.39 -1.10 -7.95
N HIS A 89 -23.44 -2.37 -7.54
CA HIS A 89 -23.17 -2.74 -6.16
C HIS A 89 -21.66 -2.66 -5.90
N LEU A 90 -21.27 -1.99 -4.82
CA LEU A 90 -19.88 -1.95 -4.37
C LEU A 90 -19.43 -3.35 -3.97
N LEU A 91 -18.25 -3.76 -4.42
CA LEU A 91 -17.64 -5.05 -4.09
C LEU A 91 -16.30 -4.89 -3.37
N GLY A 92 -15.68 -3.72 -3.44
CA GLY A 92 -14.42 -3.41 -2.79
C GLY A 92 -13.82 -2.10 -3.28
N GLY A 93 -12.64 -1.77 -2.78
CA GLY A 93 -11.94 -0.55 -3.15
C GLY A 93 -10.47 -0.57 -2.76
N ALA A 94 -9.72 0.40 -3.28
CA ALA A 94 -8.33 0.62 -2.92
C ALA A 94 -7.96 2.11 -2.97
N ASN A 95 -6.99 2.50 -2.15
CA ASN A 95 -6.31 3.79 -2.21
C ASN A 95 -4.81 3.54 -2.33
N PHE A 96 -4.15 4.27 -3.23
CA PHE A 96 -2.72 4.10 -3.47
C PHE A 96 -2.06 5.35 -4.06
N LEU A 97 -0.76 5.48 -3.79
CA LEU A 97 0.14 6.41 -4.45
C LEU A 97 0.95 5.67 -5.52
N ALA A 98 0.76 6.02 -6.79
CA ALA A 98 1.64 5.62 -7.88
C ALA A 98 2.80 6.62 -8.03
N THR A 99 4.02 6.11 -8.17
CA THR A 99 5.23 6.90 -8.36
C THR A 99 6.02 6.35 -9.55
N LYS A 100 6.28 7.18 -10.55
CA LYS A 100 7.24 6.86 -11.61
C LYS A 100 8.64 7.06 -11.06
N MET A 101 9.37 5.96 -10.95
CA MET A 101 10.71 5.91 -10.39
C MET A 101 11.71 6.46 -11.40
N THR A 102 12.71 7.17 -10.88
CA THR A 102 13.87 7.65 -11.66
C THR A 102 15.08 6.79 -11.34
N ASP A 103 16.03 6.71 -12.27
CA ASP A 103 17.28 5.94 -12.09
C ASP A 103 17.03 4.47 -11.72
N VAL A 104 16.05 3.86 -12.40
CA VAL A 104 15.55 2.51 -12.11
C VAL A 104 16.68 1.49 -12.32
N PRO A 105 17.09 0.74 -11.28
CA PRO A 105 18.10 -0.29 -11.40
C PRO A 105 17.63 -1.45 -12.29
N GLU A 106 18.57 -2.23 -12.82
CA GLU A 106 18.23 -3.39 -13.64
C GLU A 106 17.29 -4.35 -12.90
N GLY A 107 16.27 -4.84 -13.60
CA GLY A 107 15.27 -5.76 -13.06
C GLY A 107 14.25 -5.12 -12.10
N HIS A 108 14.34 -3.82 -11.79
CA HIS A 108 13.35 -3.12 -10.97
C HIS A 108 12.20 -2.56 -11.84
N PRO A 109 10.96 -2.53 -11.32
CA PRO A 109 9.85 -1.89 -12.03
C PRO A 109 10.03 -0.37 -12.19
N GLU A 110 9.51 0.20 -13.28
CA GLU A 110 9.52 1.66 -13.50
C GLU A 110 8.56 2.43 -12.58
N VAL A 111 7.62 1.71 -11.96
CA VAL A 111 6.58 2.29 -11.09
C VAL A 111 6.61 1.60 -9.74
N ALA A 112 6.65 2.41 -8.69
CA ALA A 112 6.41 1.99 -7.32
C ALA A 112 5.01 2.43 -6.90
N VAL A 113 4.32 1.57 -6.15
CA VAL A 113 2.98 1.82 -5.61
C VAL A 113 3.04 1.66 -4.11
N ALA A 114 2.69 2.71 -3.36
CA ALA A 114 2.28 2.53 -1.96
C ALA A 114 0.78 2.23 -1.94
N LEU A 115 0.41 0.98 -1.69
CA LEU A 115 -0.98 0.56 -1.59
C LEU A 115 -1.42 0.71 -0.13
N ASN A 116 -1.97 1.90 0.17
CA ASN A 116 -2.32 2.31 1.53
C ASN A 116 -3.49 1.48 2.08
N TYR A 117 -4.52 1.29 1.26
CA TYR A 117 -5.72 0.56 1.67
C TYR A 117 -6.25 -0.32 0.54
N LEU A 118 -6.70 -1.52 0.90
CA LEU A 118 -7.44 -2.41 0.03
C LEU A 118 -8.49 -3.17 0.85
N PHE A 119 -9.74 -3.16 0.41
CA PHE A 119 -10.80 -3.93 1.04
C PHE A 119 -11.69 -4.64 0.01
N VAL A 120 -12.33 -5.70 0.47
CA VAL A 120 -13.39 -6.43 -0.25
C VAL A 120 -14.59 -6.53 0.68
N GLU A 121 -15.75 -6.12 0.16
CA GLU A 121 -17.04 -6.21 0.85
C GLU A 121 -17.29 -7.63 1.33
N GLU A 122 -17.80 -7.77 2.56
CA GLU A 122 -17.96 -9.08 3.21
C GLU A 122 -18.73 -10.08 2.34
N ALA A 123 -19.86 -9.64 1.76
CA ALA A 123 -20.71 -10.43 0.87
C ALA A 123 -20.01 -10.85 -0.44
N ALA A 124 -18.90 -10.20 -0.81
CA ALA A 124 -18.16 -10.44 -2.04
C ALA A 124 -16.85 -11.24 -1.83
N ARG A 125 -16.52 -11.59 -0.58
CA ARG A 125 -15.29 -12.35 -0.25
C ARG A 125 -15.32 -13.76 -0.83
N GLY A 126 -14.13 -14.35 -0.97
CA GLY A 126 -13.95 -15.70 -1.54
C GLY A 126 -14.04 -15.79 -3.07
N GLN A 127 -14.32 -14.68 -3.77
CA GLN A 127 -14.50 -14.65 -5.23
C GLN A 127 -13.24 -14.24 -6.01
N GLY A 128 -12.08 -14.19 -5.34
CA GLY A 128 -10.80 -13.78 -5.94
C GLY A 128 -10.69 -12.29 -6.25
N LEU A 129 -11.55 -11.44 -5.65
CA LEU A 129 -11.57 -10.00 -5.90
C LEU A 129 -10.28 -9.27 -5.52
N SER A 130 -9.57 -9.69 -4.47
CA SER A 130 -8.28 -9.07 -4.10
C SER A 130 -7.26 -9.12 -5.24
N ARG A 131 -7.18 -10.25 -5.96
CA ARG A 131 -6.29 -10.37 -7.12
C ARG A 131 -6.73 -9.44 -8.26
N ARG A 132 -8.03 -9.31 -8.49
CA ARG A 132 -8.59 -8.42 -9.52
C ARG A 132 -8.37 -6.95 -9.18
N LEU A 133 -8.53 -6.57 -7.91
CA LEU A 133 -8.21 -5.24 -7.39
C LEU A 133 -6.73 -4.92 -7.56
N LEU A 134 -5.82 -5.85 -7.23
CA LEU A 134 -4.39 -5.65 -7.48
C LEU A 134 -4.07 -5.45 -8.96
N SER A 135 -4.72 -6.20 -9.86
CA SER A 135 -4.58 -5.97 -11.31
C SER A 135 -5.11 -4.58 -11.73
N ALA A 136 -6.22 -4.14 -11.15
CA ALA A 136 -6.75 -2.80 -11.39
C ALA A 136 -5.77 -1.70 -10.93
N VAL A 137 -5.24 -1.84 -9.71
CA VAL A 137 -4.21 -0.96 -9.14
C VAL A 137 -3.00 -0.92 -10.04
N ALA A 138 -2.50 -2.06 -10.53
CA ALA A 138 -1.33 -2.11 -11.39
C ALA A 138 -1.54 -1.34 -12.71
N ILE A 139 -2.67 -1.56 -13.38
CA ILE A 139 -3.02 -0.88 -14.64
C ILE A 139 -3.16 0.63 -14.39
N LEU A 140 -3.95 1.02 -13.39
CA LEU A 140 -4.20 2.44 -13.10
C LEU A 140 -2.94 3.16 -12.62
N ALA A 141 -2.07 2.50 -11.84
CA ALA A 141 -0.80 3.07 -11.42
C ALA A 141 0.07 3.42 -12.64
N ASN A 142 0.29 2.48 -13.56
CA ASN A 142 1.04 2.71 -14.78
C ASN A 142 0.43 3.84 -15.62
N ARG A 143 -0.87 3.77 -15.90
CA ARG A 143 -1.61 4.79 -16.65
C ARG A 143 -1.49 6.18 -16.02
N SER A 144 -1.63 6.25 -14.69
CA SER A 144 -1.66 7.52 -13.95
C SER A 144 -0.36 8.30 -13.99
N VAL A 145 0.76 7.60 -14.21
CA VAL A 145 2.09 8.20 -14.35
C VAL A 145 2.60 8.23 -15.80
N GLY A 146 1.68 8.03 -16.75
CA GLY A 146 1.92 8.18 -18.19
C GLY A 146 2.63 7.01 -18.84
N LEU A 147 2.59 5.81 -18.23
CA LEU A 147 3.01 4.56 -18.87
C LEU A 147 1.81 3.86 -19.53
N PRO A 148 2.05 3.01 -20.55
CA PRO A 148 0.98 2.21 -21.15
C PRO A 148 0.41 1.17 -20.17
N ASP A 149 -0.81 0.73 -20.42
CA ASP A 149 -1.49 -0.27 -19.57
C ASP A 149 -0.74 -1.62 -19.57
N GLU A 150 -0.06 -1.95 -20.67
CA GLU A 150 0.75 -3.15 -20.85
C GLU A 150 2.19 -3.01 -20.32
N ALA A 151 2.50 -1.91 -19.62
CA ALA A 151 3.78 -1.76 -18.95
C ALA A 151 4.01 -2.89 -17.91
N SER A 152 5.26 -3.07 -17.51
CA SER A 152 5.63 -4.05 -16.50
C SER A 152 4.81 -3.88 -15.22
N TRP A 153 4.57 -4.99 -14.53
CA TRP A 153 3.92 -4.97 -13.22
C TRP A 153 4.68 -4.03 -12.25
N PRO A 154 4.01 -3.08 -11.57
CA PRO A 154 4.68 -2.16 -10.66
C PRO A 154 5.18 -2.87 -9.40
N ALA A 155 6.16 -2.26 -8.72
CA ALA A 155 6.52 -2.65 -7.36
C ALA A 155 5.43 -2.19 -6.40
N ILE A 156 4.55 -3.09 -5.96
CA ILE A 156 3.46 -2.76 -5.02
C ILE A 156 3.94 -3.04 -3.60
N PHE A 157 3.98 -2.00 -2.78
CA PHE A 157 4.33 -2.05 -1.37
C PHE A 157 3.08 -1.95 -0.51
N ILE A 158 3.02 -2.77 0.54
CA ILE A 158 1.90 -2.81 1.48
C ILE A 158 2.39 -2.74 2.93
N GLU A 159 1.56 -2.13 3.74
CA GLU A 159 1.58 -2.24 5.20
C GLU A 159 0.46 -3.18 5.64
N GLN A 160 0.72 -3.96 6.67
CA GLN A 160 -0.29 -4.76 7.35
C GLN A 160 0.10 -4.92 8.81
N ASN A 161 -0.89 -5.10 9.69
CA ASN A 161 -0.63 -5.38 11.09
C ASN A 161 0.30 -6.59 11.26
N ASP A 162 1.34 -6.44 12.08
CA ASP A 162 2.20 -7.57 12.44
C ASP A 162 1.53 -8.38 13.56
N PRO A 163 1.11 -9.64 13.30
CA PRO A 163 0.41 -10.44 14.28
C PRO A 163 1.23 -10.70 15.55
N LEU A 164 2.57 -10.56 15.52
CA LEU A 164 3.45 -10.75 16.66
C LEU A 164 3.76 -9.45 17.43
N ALA A 165 3.53 -8.29 16.81
CA ALA A 165 3.67 -6.97 17.43
C ALA A 165 2.36 -6.42 18.00
N MET A 166 1.21 -6.89 17.49
CA MET A 166 -0.11 -6.50 18.03
C MET A 166 -0.29 -6.88 19.51
N SER A 167 -0.98 -5.99 20.24
CA SER A 167 -1.53 -6.33 21.56
C SER A 167 -2.58 -7.44 21.43
N LEU A 168 -2.78 -8.21 22.51
CA LEU A 168 -3.80 -9.28 22.50
C LEU A 168 -5.22 -8.74 22.30
N GLU A 169 -5.48 -7.54 22.82
CA GLU A 169 -6.77 -6.86 22.67
C GLU A 169 -7.02 -6.46 21.22
N ASN A 170 -6.07 -5.76 20.59
CA ASN A 170 -6.20 -5.34 19.18
C ASN A 170 -6.28 -6.55 18.25
N TYR A 171 -5.46 -7.58 18.51
CA TYR A 171 -5.52 -8.84 17.74
C TYR A 171 -6.92 -9.46 17.79
N ALA A 172 -7.50 -9.57 18.99
CA ALA A 172 -8.80 -10.18 19.18
C ALA A 172 -9.93 -9.32 18.58
N ALA A 173 -9.89 -8.01 18.77
CA ALA A 173 -10.86 -7.08 18.23
C ALA A 173 -10.87 -7.09 16.69
N ASP A 174 -9.70 -6.99 16.06
CA ASP A 174 -9.57 -7.00 14.61
C ASP A 174 -9.94 -8.38 14.02
N THR A 175 -9.58 -9.48 14.68
CA THR A 175 -10.00 -10.83 14.25
C THR A 175 -11.52 -10.97 14.30
N ALA A 176 -12.16 -10.52 15.39
CA ALA A 176 -13.61 -10.60 15.56
C ALA A 176 -14.35 -9.74 14.52
N HIS A 177 -13.84 -8.55 14.21
CA HIS A 177 -14.45 -7.66 13.22
C HIS A 177 -14.27 -8.17 11.80
N SER A 178 -13.03 -8.43 11.40
CA SER A 178 -12.71 -8.81 10.03
C SER A 178 -13.17 -10.22 9.68
N GLY A 179 -13.41 -11.07 10.67
CA GLY A 179 -13.76 -12.48 10.49
C GLY A 179 -12.59 -13.33 9.99
N ILE A 180 -11.35 -12.82 10.06
CA ILE A 180 -10.12 -13.53 9.68
C ILE A 180 -9.04 -13.37 10.75
N ASP A 181 -8.40 -14.47 11.11
CA ASP A 181 -7.24 -14.45 12.00
C ASP A 181 -6.06 -13.68 11.36
N GLN A 182 -5.27 -12.96 12.16
CA GLN A 182 -4.22 -12.07 11.64
C GLN A 182 -3.09 -12.84 10.94
N VAL A 183 -2.75 -14.04 11.40
CA VAL A 183 -1.78 -14.92 10.71
C VAL A 183 -2.36 -15.39 9.37
N ASP A 184 -3.67 -15.67 9.32
CA ASP A 184 -4.35 -16.06 8.08
C ASP A 184 -4.50 -14.90 7.10
N ARG A 185 -4.68 -13.67 7.59
CA ARG A 185 -4.66 -12.44 6.77
C ARG A 185 -3.30 -12.25 6.11
N MET A 186 -2.21 -12.41 6.86
CA MET A 186 -0.86 -12.34 6.31
C MET A 186 -0.60 -13.47 5.30
N ALA A 187 -1.14 -14.67 5.55
CA ALA A 187 -1.07 -15.77 4.59
C ALA A 187 -1.87 -15.54 3.31
N LEU A 188 -2.97 -14.77 3.37
CA LEU A 188 -3.69 -14.33 2.17
C LEU A 188 -2.77 -13.47 1.30
N TRP A 189 -2.06 -12.50 1.89
CA TRP A 189 -1.09 -11.68 1.18
C TRP A 189 0.08 -12.49 0.63
N ALA A 190 0.62 -13.45 1.39
CA ALA A 190 1.65 -14.36 0.90
C ALA A 190 1.20 -15.12 -0.36
N ARG A 191 -0.03 -15.64 -0.39
CA ARG A 191 -0.62 -16.29 -1.58
C ARG A 191 -0.87 -15.33 -2.76
N LEU A 192 -0.91 -14.03 -2.52
CA LEU A 192 -0.94 -12.99 -3.55
C LEU A 192 0.48 -12.58 -3.99
N GLY A 193 1.52 -13.25 -3.49
CA GLY A 193 2.92 -13.00 -3.85
C GLY A 193 3.61 -11.97 -2.96
N ALA A 194 3.05 -11.62 -1.81
CA ALA A 194 3.73 -10.74 -0.88
C ALA A 194 4.96 -11.43 -0.25
N THR A 195 6.05 -10.69 -0.13
CA THR A 195 7.26 -11.06 0.62
C THR A 195 7.60 -9.95 1.59
N LEU A 196 8.05 -10.29 2.81
CA LEU A 196 8.42 -9.30 3.82
C LEU A 196 9.68 -8.57 3.37
N ILE A 197 9.69 -7.26 3.54
CA ILE A 197 10.89 -6.45 3.32
C ILE A 197 11.73 -6.52 4.58
N ASP A 198 13.00 -6.91 4.43
CA ASP A 198 13.89 -7.10 5.55
C ASP A 198 14.52 -5.79 6.06
N PHE A 199 13.66 -4.86 6.47
CA PHE A 199 13.99 -3.51 6.90
C PHE A 199 13.25 -3.19 8.21
N PRO A 200 13.88 -2.48 9.17
CA PRO A 200 13.22 -2.03 10.39
C PRO A 200 12.30 -0.82 10.09
N TYR A 201 11.25 -1.09 9.33
CA TYR A 201 10.27 -0.11 8.91
C TYR A 201 9.49 0.45 10.11
N VAL A 202 9.26 1.76 10.08
CA VAL A 202 8.38 2.49 11.02
C VAL A 202 7.52 3.44 10.21
N GLN A 203 6.21 3.39 10.39
CA GLN A 203 5.32 4.37 9.77
C GLN A 203 5.38 5.67 10.59
N PRO A 204 5.66 6.83 9.97
CA PRO A 204 5.49 8.11 10.64
C PRO A 204 4.05 8.32 11.12
N ALA A 205 3.86 9.18 12.12
CA ALA A 205 2.53 9.50 12.63
C ALA A 205 1.62 10.08 11.52
N LEU A 206 0.41 9.52 11.37
CA LEU A 206 -0.56 9.97 10.36
C LEU A 206 -1.21 11.32 10.72
N SER A 207 -1.15 11.73 11.99
CA SER A 207 -1.64 13.00 12.50
C SER A 207 -0.83 13.46 13.73
N VAL A 208 -1.03 14.71 14.15
CA VAL A 208 -0.29 15.27 15.31
C VAL A 208 -0.71 14.67 16.66
N GLN A 209 -1.81 13.89 16.68
CA GLN A 209 -2.31 13.20 17.87
C GLN A 209 -1.87 11.73 17.91
N GLN A 210 -1.26 11.22 16.85
CA GLN A 210 -0.78 9.84 16.75
C GLN A 210 0.73 9.79 16.98
N GLU A 211 1.19 8.63 17.42
CA GLU A 211 2.61 8.30 17.49
C GLU A 211 3.02 7.54 16.22
N PRO A 212 4.32 7.50 15.88
CA PRO A 212 4.82 6.59 14.86
C PRO A 212 4.48 5.13 15.18
N ASP A 213 4.17 4.33 14.15
CA ASP A 213 3.79 2.92 14.31
C ASP A 213 4.94 1.98 13.95
N GLU A 214 5.42 1.24 14.95
CA GLU A 214 6.47 0.21 14.83
C GLU A 214 5.89 -1.21 14.72
N SER A 215 4.56 -1.35 14.79
CA SER A 215 3.84 -2.63 14.85
C SER A 215 3.37 -3.15 13.49
N LEU A 216 3.79 -2.51 12.40
CA LEU A 216 3.44 -2.91 11.04
C LEU A 216 4.49 -3.82 10.42
N ALA A 217 4.02 -4.83 9.69
CA ALA A 217 4.81 -5.62 8.77
C ALA A 217 4.81 -4.94 7.39
N TYR A 218 5.99 -4.65 6.86
CA TYR A 218 6.17 -4.06 5.55
C TYR A 218 6.51 -5.13 4.50
N ALA A 219 5.82 -5.13 3.36
CA ALA A 219 5.99 -6.15 2.34
C ALA A 219 5.90 -5.61 0.91
N ALA A 220 6.47 -6.35 -0.05
CA ALA A 220 6.33 -6.10 -1.48
C ALA A 220 5.56 -7.26 -2.14
N VAL A 221 4.56 -6.93 -2.97
CA VAL A 221 3.69 -7.88 -3.66
C VAL A 221 4.22 -8.16 -5.06
N SER A 222 4.55 -9.42 -5.33
CA SER A 222 5.03 -9.91 -6.62
C SER A 222 6.24 -9.14 -7.15
N PHE A 223 7.13 -8.73 -6.25
CA PHE A 223 8.39 -8.08 -6.64
C PHE A 223 9.23 -9.05 -7.47
N PRO A 224 9.83 -8.62 -8.60
CA PRO A 224 10.46 -9.53 -9.55
C PRO A 224 11.79 -10.13 -9.08
N LEU A 225 12.37 -9.57 -8.01
CA LEU A 225 13.67 -9.97 -7.45
C LEU A 225 13.52 -10.40 -5.99
N TRP A 226 14.56 -10.98 -5.40
CA TRP A 226 14.62 -11.36 -3.98
C TRP A 226 15.30 -10.32 -3.08
N ALA A 227 15.64 -9.16 -3.64
CA ALA A 227 16.16 -8.02 -2.92
C ALA A 227 15.82 -6.74 -3.68
N ILE A 228 15.62 -5.65 -2.96
CA ILE A 228 15.34 -4.33 -3.51
C ILE A 228 16.61 -3.49 -3.43
N ASP A 229 16.97 -2.80 -4.50
CA ASP A 229 18.02 -1.78 -4.46
C ASP A 229 17.70 -0.71 -3.41
N ALA A 230 18.68 -0.38 -2.55
CA ALA A 230 18.43 0.54 -1.44
C ALA A 230 18.09 1.97 -1.91
N GLY A 231 18.62 2.41 -3.05
CA GLY A 231 18.31 3.71 -3.65
C GLY A 231 16.88 3.78 -4.19
N TYR A 232 16.46 2.72 -4.90
CA TYR A 232 15.08 2.52 -5.33
C TYR A 232 14.12 2.55 -4.13
N PHE A 233 14.42 1.76 -3.08
CA PHE A 233 13.57 1.68 -1.92
C PHE A 233 13.51 3.01 -1.14
N ARG A 234 14.64 3.72 -1.02
CA ARG A 234 14.67 5.08 -0.47
C ARG A 234 13.74 6.01 -1.25
N GLY A 235 13.81 5.99 -2.58
CA GLY A 235 12.99 6.86 -3.43
C GLY A 235 11.50 6.58 -3.26
N HIS A 236 11.12 5.32 -3.11
CA HIS A 236 9.76 4.91 -2.78
C HIS A 236 9.32 5.45 -1.41
N LEU A 237 10.08 5.18 -0.34
CA LEU A 237 9.72 5.67 1.01
C LEU A 237 9.69 7.20 1.10
N GLU A 238 10.61 7.90 0.44
CA GLU A 238 10.61 9.37 0.40
C GLU A 238 9.31 9.91 -0.20
N SER A 239 8.82 9.25 -1.27
CA SER A 239 7.58 9.61 -1.96
C SER A 239 6.36 9.28 -1.10
N PHE A 240 6.31 8.05 -0.56
CA PHE A 240 5.21 7.57 0.27
C PHE A 240 5.07 8.39 1.56
N PHE A 241 6.15 8.56 2.32
CA PHE A 241 6.14 9.34 3.55
C PHE A 241 5.80 10.80 3.28
N GLY A 242 6.43 11.43 2.28
CA GLY A 242 6.23 12.85 2.01
C GLY A 242 4.85 13.20 1.48
N ILE A 243 4.18 12.29 0.77
CA ILE A 243 2.90 12.57 0.11
C ILE A 243 1.73 11.97 0.88
N SER A 244 1.70 10.65 1.08
CA SER A 244 0.52 9.97 1.62
C SER A 244 0.48 9.98 3.15
N VAL A 245 1.62 9.80 3.83
CA VAL A 245 1.66 9.75 5.31
C VAL A 245 1.67 11.16 5.90
N LEU A 246 2.68 11.97 5.57
CA LEU A 246 2.88 13.32 6.10
C LEU A 246 2.09 14.39 5.32
N LYS A 247 1.24 13.99 4.38
CA LYS A 247 0.28 14.88 3.69
C LYS A 247 0.96 16.11 3.09
N GLY A 248 2.02 15.90 2.31
CA GLY A 248 2.81 16.97 1.68
C GLY A 248 3.94 17.52 2.56
N GLY A 249 4.15 16.97 3.75
CA GLY A 249 5.27 17.27 4.63
C GLY A 249 6.63 16.89 4.06
N ASN A 250 7.71 17.42 4.65
CA ASN A 250 9.07 17.04 4.28
C ASN A 250 9.55 15.90 5.20
N PRO A 251 9.72 14.66 4.69
CA PRO A 251 10.11 13.52 5.52
C PRO A 251 11.52 13.65 6.10
N ALA A 252 12.37 14.55 5.56
CA ALA A 252 13.69 14.80 6.13
C ALA A 252 13.66 15.50 7.51
N PHE A 253 12.53 16.10 7.90
CA PHE A 253 12.34 16.72 9.21
C PHE A 253 11.50 15.89 10.18
N ASP A 254 10.97 14.75 9.71
CA ASP A 254 10.16 13.87 10.54
C ASP A 254 11.07 12.90 11.33
N PRO A 255 10.87 12.75 12.65
CA PRO A 255 11.75 11.95 13.50
C PRO A 255 11.71 10.45 13.20
N ALA A 256 10.64 9.92 12.59
CA ALA A 256 10.52 8.53 12.21
C ALA A 256 11.01 8.28 10.76
N ALA A 257 10.65 9.16 9.82
CA ALA A 257 11.01 9.02 8.41
C ALA A 257 12.50 9.32 8.16
N ALA A 258 13.04 10.41 8.73
CA ALA A 258 14.39 10.87 8.38
C ALA A 258 15.49 9.82 8.66
N PRO A 259 15.50 9.11 9.80
CA PRO A 259 16.49 8.06 10.05
C PRO A 259 16.42 6.90 9.04
N GLN A 260 15.22 6.49 8.64
CA GLN A 260 15.02 5.42 7.66
C GLN A 260 15.55 5.80 6.28
N LEU A 261 15.26 7.03 5.83
CA LEU A 261 15.76 7.56 4.56
C LEU A 261 17.28 7.73 4.56
N ALA A 262 17.86 8.15 5.68
CA ALA A 262 19.32 8.27 5.85
C ALA A 262 20.01 6.90 5.83
N LEU A 263 19.43 5.88 6.47
CA LEU A 263 19.94 4.52 6.44
C LEU A 263 19.96 3.97 5.01
N LEU A 264 18.85 4.09 4.28
CA LEU A 264 18.77 3.63 2.89
C LEU A 264 19.69 4.42 1.96
N ALA A 265 19.89 5.72 2.21
CA ALA A 265 20.85 6.52 1.45
C ALA A 265 22.28 5.96 1.63
N LYS A 266 22.70 5.71 2.86
CA LYS A 266 24.01 5.12 3.17
C LYS A 266 24.18 3.73 2.56
N MET A 267 23.12 2.92 2.54
CA MET A 267 23.12 1.62 1.88
C MET A 267 23.26 1.76 0.35
N ALA A 268 22.56 2.72 -0.25
CA ALA A 268 22.62 2.99 -1.68
C ALA A 268 24.02 3.46 -2.13
N GLU A 269 24.68 4.31 -1.34
CA GLU A 269 26.08 4.73 -1.56
C GLU A 269 27.05 3.54 -1.61
N GLN A 270 26.70 2.43 -0.97
CA GLN A 270 27.48 1.20 -0.92
C GLN A 270 27.05 0.16 -1.97
N GLY A 271 26.06 0.49 -2.82
CA GLY A 271 25.47 -0.45 -3.76
C GLY A 271 24.76 -1.62 -3.08
N ALA A 272 24.29 -1.44 -1.84
CA ALA A 272 23.64 -2.48 -1.07
C ALA A 272 22.16 -2.64 -1.46
N THR A 273 21.62 -3.81 -1.15
CA THR A 273 20.21 -4.16 -1.35
C THR A 273 19.53 -4.50 -0.02
N VAL A 274 18.21 -4.43 0.00
CA VAL A 274 17.35 -4.84 1.12
C VAL A 274 16.72 -6.19 0.76
N PRO A 275 17.03 -7.27 1.50
CA PRO A 275 16.49 -8.60 1.21
C PRO A 275 14.97 -8.67 1.31
N LEU A 276 14.37 -9.59 0.55
CA LEU A 276 12.98 -10.01 0.70
C LEU A 276 12.91 -11.40 1.34
N ILE A 277 11.98 -11.57 2.28
CA ILE A 277 11.82 -12.80 3.06
C ILE A 277 10.46 -13.44 2.71
N ALA A 278 10.51 -14.69 2.28
CA ALA A 278 9.33 -15.53 2.09
C ALA A 278 8.61 -15.76 3.43
N MET A 279 7.28 -15.70 3.42
CA MET A 279 6.47 -15.76 4.65
C MET A 279 5.98 -17.17 4.98
N GLU A 280 5.93 -18.06 4.00
CA GLU A 280 5.21 -19.33 4.05
C GLU A 280 5.65 -20.20 5.24
N SER A 281 6.94 -20.48 5.34
CA SER A 281 7.51 -21.28 6.44
C SER A 281 7.27 -20.63 7.80
N ALA A 282 7.37 -19.30 7.88
CA ALA A 282 7.13 -18.58 9.13
C ALA A 282 5.67 -18.71 9.57
N LEU A 283 4.73 -18.49 8.66
CA LEU A 283 3.29 -18.56 8.92
C LEU A 283 2.83 -19.98 9.26
N GLU A 284 3.38 -21.01 8.60
CA GLU A 284 3.12 -22.41 8.96
C GLU A 284 3.57 -22.74 10.39
N ARG A 285 4.78 -22.29 10.78
CA ARG A 285 5.26 -22.47 12.16
C ARG A 285 4.34 -21.75 13.16
N LEU A 286 3.91 -20.53 12.86
CA LEU A 286 3.02 -19.77 13.75
C LEU A 286 1.67 -20.47 13.97
N ARG A 287 1.05 -21.01 12.91
CA ARG A 287 -0.19 -21.78 13.04
C ARG A 287 -0.05 -23.02 13.92
N GLY A 288 1.14 -23.63 13.94
CA GLY A 288 1.45 -24.78 14.79
C GLY A 288 1.70 -24.43 16.27
N MET A 289 1.84 -23.14 16.61
CA MET A 289 2.15 -22.71 17.97
C MET A 289 0.90 -22.51 18.80
N ARG A 290 0.88 -23.07 20.02
CA ARG A 290 -0.16 -22.76 21.01
C ARG A 290 -0.03 -21.34 21.56
N GLN A 291 1.20 -20.83 21.63
CA GLN A 291 1.52 -19.49 22.10
C GLN A 291 2.58 -18.89 21.17
N PRO A 292 2.18 -18.07 20.20
CA PRO A 292 3.11 -17.34 19.35
C PRO A 292 4.04 -16.44 20.18
N PRO A 293 5.31 -16.28 19.79
CA PRO A 293 6.18 -15.30 20.42
C PRO A 293 5.60 -13.90 20.24
N ARG A 294 5.78 -13.03 21.24
CA ARG A 294 5.27 -11.65 21.24
C ARG A 294 6.42 -10.67 21.40
N GLY A 295 6.26 -9.48 20.85
CA GLY A 295 7.27 -8.41 20.94
C GLY A 295 8.52 -8.67 20.08
N ILE A 296 8.44 -9.61 19.13
CA ILE A 296 9.40 -9.75 18.05
C ILE A 296 8.67 -9.51 16.72
N PRO A 297 9.21 -8.68 15.82
CA PRO A 297 8.59 -8.49 14.52
C PRO A 297 8.57 -9.78 13.68
N ILE A 298 7.52 -9.98 12.88
CA ILE A 298 7.37 -11.13 11.99
C ILE A 298 8.56 -11.27 11.04
N ARG A 299 9.15 -10.17 10.57
CA ARG A 299 10.38 -10.19 9.76
C ARG A 299 11.52 -10.92 10.47
N GLU A 300 11.73 -10.67 11.76
CA GLU A 300 12.79 -11.30 12.53
C GLU A 300 12.48 -12.77 12.85
N PHE A 301 11.21 -13.06 13.09
CA PHE A 301 10.75 -14.44 13.24
C PHE A 301 10.96 -15.23 11.94
N ALA A 302 10.67 -14.61 10.79
CA ALA A 302 10.80 -15.23 9.47
C ALA A 302 12.25 -15.47 9.06
N ARG A 303 13.20 -14.57 9.40
CA ARG A 303 14.65 -14.77 9.18
C ARG A 303 15.21 -16.08 9.75
N LYS A 304 14.60 -16.59 10.82
CA LYS A 304 15.02 -17.82 11.52
C LYS A 304 14.40 -19.08 10.92
N SER A 305 13.82 -19.00 9.72
CA SER A 305 13.11 -20.11 9.06
C SER A 305 13.93 -20.75 7.96
#